data_AF-A0A2D4MYI4-F1
#
_entry.id   AF-A0A2D4MYI4-F1
#
_cell.length_a   1.000
_cell.length_b   1.000
_cell.length_c   1.000
_cell.angle_alpha   90.00
_cell.angle_beta   90.00
_cell.angle_gamma   90.00
#
_symmetry.space_group_name_H-M   'P 1'
#
loop_
_entity.id
_entity.type
_entity.pdbx_description
1 polymer ?
#
loop_
_entity_poly.entity_id
_entity_poly.type
_entity_poly.pdbx_seq_one_letter_code
_entity_poly.pdbx_strand_id
1 'polypeptide(L)'
;GLKEVVESCRGKNLFFSTNIDDAIREADLVFISVNTPTKTYGMGKGRAADLKYIEACARRIVQNSNGYKIVTEKSTVPVRAAESIRRIFDANTKPNLNLQVLSNPEFLAEGTAVNDLKNPDRVLIG
;
A
#
# COMPACT_ATOMS: atom_id res chain seq x y z
N GLY A 1 9.99 -10.85 -19.15
CA GLY A 1 8.59 -10.79 -18.70
C GLY A 1 8.17 -9.41 -18.23
N LEU A 2 8.78 -8.91 -17.13
CA LEU A 2 8.36 -7.63 -16.54
C LEU A 2 8.69 -6.43 -17.44
N LYS A 3 9.88 -6.43 -18.05
CA LYS A 3 10.35 -5.36 -18.94
C LYS A 3 9.36 -5.08 -20.06
N GLU A 4 8.90 -6.13 -20.73
CA GLU A 4 7.99 -6.04 -21.88
C GLU A 4 6.64 -5.46 -21.46
N VAL A 5 6.11 -5.89 -20.31
CA VAL A 5 4.87 -5.33 -19.72
C VAL A 5 5.05 -3.85 -19.42
N VAL A 6 6.14 -3.46 -18.74
CA VAL A 6 6.41 -2.05 -18.41
C VAL A 6 6.54 -1.20 -19.67
N GLU A 7 7.32 -1.63 -20.66
CA GLU A 7 7.54 -0.89 -21.90
C GLU A 7 6.24 -0.68 -22.70
N SER A 8 5.33 -1.66 -22.69
CA SER A 8 4.05 -1.56 -23.40
C SER A 8 3.08 -0.51 -22.83
N CYS A 9 3.13 -0.27 -21.50
CA CYS A 9 2.17 0.57 -20.77
C CYS A 9 2.73 1.94 -20.35
N ARG A 10 4.06 2.04 -20.17
CA ARG A 10 4.70 3.25 -19.64
C ARG A 10 4.44 4.46 -20.55
N GLY A 11 4.00 5.56 -19.94
CA GLY A 11 3.66 6.79 -20.65
C GLY A 11 2.28 6.78 -21.32
N LYS A 12 1.52 5.69 -21.20
CA LYS A 12 0.12 5.60 -21.66
C LYS A 12 -0.83 5.61 -20.47
N ASN A 13 -0.69 4.61 -19.61
CA ASN A 13 -1.50 4.43 -18.40
C ASN A 13 -0.67 3.92 -17.20
N LEU A 14 0.63 3.72 -17.38
CA LEU A 14 1.59 3.46 -16.31
C LEU A 14 2.57 4.62 -16.22
N PHE A 15 2.69 5.21 -15.03
CA PHE A 15 3.57 6.34 -14.77
C PHE A 15 4.39 6.07 -13.51
N PHE A 16 5.67 6.48 -13.55
CA PHE A 16 6.55 6.48 -12.38
C PHE A 16 6.87 7.93 -12.05
N SER A 17 6.68 8.31 -10.79
CA SER A 17 6.86 9.67 -10.32
C SER A 17 7.43 9.68 -8.92
N THR A 18 8.14 10.75 -8.58
CA THR A 18 8.56 11.08 -7.21
C THR A 18 7.60 12.04 -6.52
N ASN A 19 6.61 12.59 -7.26
CA ASN A 19 5.58 13.47 -6.73
C ASN A 19 4.45 12.67 -6.09
N ILE A 20 4.67 12.28 -4.83
CA ILE A 20 3.77 11.42 -4.06
C ILE A 20 2.45 12.14 -3.73
N ASP A 21 2.52 13.42 -3.38
CA ASP A 21 1.38 14.16 -2.84
C ASP A 21 0.29 14.40 -3.91
N ASP A 22 0.71 14.70 -5.14
CA ASP A 22 -0.21 14.90 -6.27
C ASP A 22 -0.88 13.58 -6.67
N ALA A 23 -0.10 12.50 -6.73
CA ALA A 23 -0.64 11.16 -7.00
C ALA A 23 -1.67 10.72 -5.96
N ILE A 24 -1.45 11.04 -4.66
CA ILE A 24 -2.44 10.79 -3.61
C ILE A 24 -3.70 11.62 -3.83
N ARG A 25 -3.56 12.91 -4.14
CA ARG A 25 -4.70 13.82 -4.35
C ARG A 25 -5.61 13.34 -5.47
N GLU A 26 -5.04 12.87 -6.57
CA GLU A 26 -5.77 12.47 -7.77
C GLU A 26 -6.33 11.04 -7.71
N ALA A 27 -5.76 10.15 -6.90
CA ALA A 27 -6.13 8.74 -6.90
C ALA A 27 -7.49 8.44 -6.25
N ASP A 28 -8.32 7.60 -6.89
CA ASP A 28 -9.50 7.00 -6.25
C ASP A 28 -9.10 5.84 -5.30
N LEU A 29 -8.04 5.12 -5.66
CA LEU A 29 -7.50 3.95 -4.95
C LEU A 29 -5.99 4.13 -4.73
N VAL A 30 -5.53 3.99 -3.49
CA VAL A 30 -4.11 4.09 -3.13
C VAL A 30 -3.62 2.77 -2.56
N PHE A 31 -2.64 2.15 -3.21
CA PHE A 31 -1.93 0.99 -2.65
C PHE A 31 -0.77 1.45 -1.76
N ILE A 32 -0.64 0.84 -0.59
CA ILE A 32 0.54 0.96 0.27
C ILE A 32 1.36 -0.33 0.16
N SER A 33 2.49 -0.24 -0.53
CA SER A 33 3.43 -1.35 -0.78
C SER A 33 4.85 -0.99 -0.36
N VAL A 34 4.99 -0.58 0.90
CA VAL A 34 6.28 -0.25 1.51
C VAL A 34 6.78 -1.43 2.34
N ASN A 35 8.08 -1.46 2.61
CA ASN A 35 8.68 -2.46 3.47
C ASN A 35 8.26 -2.29 4.94
N THR A 36 8.13 -3.40 5.65
CA THR A 36 7.95 -3.44 7.12
C THR A 36 9.10 -4.24 7.73
N PRO A 37 10.31 -3.66 7.82
CA PRO A 37 11.49 -4.40 8.23
C PRO A 37 11.36 -4.90 9.67
N THR A 38 12.06 -5.98 10.01
CA THR A 38 12.08 -6.48 11.39
C THR A 38 12.73 -5.46 12.33
N LYS A 39 12.12 -5.22 13.50
CA LYS A 39 12.63 -4.29 14.51
C LYS A 39 14.03 -4.70 14.97
N THR A 40 14.95 -3.73 15.02
CA THR A 40 16.35 -3.95 15.46
C THR A 40 16.56 -3.64 16.95
N TYR A 41 15.58 -3.05 17.63
CA TYR A 41 15.62 -2.71 19.05
C TYR A 41 14.23 -2.73 19.70
N GLY A 42 14.19 -2.65 21.04
CA GLY A 42 12.95 -2.58 21.84
C GLY A 42 12.15 -3.88 21.88
N MET A 43 10.88 -3.80 22.30
CA MET A 43 9.98 -4.95 22.34
C MET A 43 9.80 -5.56 20.95
N GLY A 44 9.95 -6.88 20.85
CA GLY A 44 9.87 -7.60 19.58
C GLY A 44 11.12 -7.50 18.71
N LYS A 45 12.26 -7.06 19.25
CA LYS A 45 13.56 -7.08 18.54
C LYS A 45 13.80 -8.43 17.86
N GLY A 46 14.18 -8.38 16.59
CA GLY A 46 14.49 -9.56 15.76
C GLY A 46 13.28 -10.40 15.35
N ARG A 47 12.05 -10.02 15.72
CA ARG A 47 10.84 -10.82 15.44
C ARG A 47 9.65 -10.02 14.92
N ALA A 48 9.38 -8.85 15.50
CA ALA A 48 8.23 -8.03 15.13
C ALA A 48 8.56 -7.11 13.94
N ALA A 49 7.58 -6.89 13.07
CA ALA A 49 7.67 -5.92 11.99
C ALA A 49 7.62 -4.48 12.51
N ASP A 50 8.40 -3.60 11.90
CA ASP A 50 8.40 -2.15 12.13
C ASP A 50 7.41 -1.48 11.18
N LEU A 51 6.29 -0.97 11.72
CA LEU A 51 5.22 -0.36 10.95
C LEU A 51 5.45 1.13 10.63
N LYS A 52 6.62 1.71 10.97
CA LYS A 52 6.87 3.15 10.80
C LYS A 52 6.58 3.67 9.39
N TYR A 53 6.87 2.88 8.35
CA TYR A 53 6.66 3.29 6.97
C TYR A 53 5.18 3.24 6.59
N ILE A 54 4.45 2.22 7.06
CA ILE A 54 2.99 2.13 6.91
C ILE A 54 2.32 3.34 7.58
N GLU A 55 2.73 3.67 8.81
CA GLU A 55 2.18 4.81 9.54
C GLU A 55 2.52 6.15 8.88
N ALA A 56 3.75 6.31 8.37
CA ALA A 56 4.15 7.50 7.63
C ALA A 56 3.32 7.67 6.34
N CYS A 57 3.11 6.59 5.58
CA CYS A 57 2.23 6.60 4.40
C CYS A 57 0.79 6.96 4.78
N ALA A 58 0.22 6.34 5.82
CA ALA A 58 -1.13 6.64 6.27
C ALA A 58 -1.31 8.12 6.64
N ARG A 59 -0.36 8.69 7.40
CA ARG A 59 -0.38 10.12 7.76
C ARG A 59 -0.33 11.02 6.51
N ARG A 60 0.55 10.68 5.56
CA ARG A 60 0.70 11.43 4.30
C ARG A 60 -0.55 11.33 3.42
N ILE A 61 -1.21 10.17 3.40
CA ILE A 61 -2.48 9.98 2.69
C ILE A 61 -3.55 10.88 3.28
N VAL A 62 -3.74 10.85 4.61
CA VAL A 62 -4.74 11.73 5.25
C VAL A 62 -4.45 13.20 4.98
N GLN A 63 -3.18 13.61 5.07
CA GLN A 63 -2.76 14.99 4.81
C GLN A 63 -3.18 15.46 3.42
N ASN A 64 -2.98 14.63 2.40
CA ASN A 64 -3.18 14.96 0.99
C ASN A 64 -4.52 14.46 0.42
N SER A 65 -5.44 13.99 1.25
CA SER A 65 -6.74 13.50 0.78
C SER A 65 -7.89 14.43 1.18
N ASN A 66 -8.86 14.52 0.27
CA ASN A 66 -10.20 15.03 0.47
C ASN A 66 -11.18 14.10 -0.27
N GLY A 67 -12.46 14.15 0.08
CA GLY A 67 -13.46 13.31 -0.59
C GLY A 67 -13.35 11.84 -0.20
N TYR A 68 -13.74 10.96 -1.14
CA TYR A 68 -13.73 9.51 -0.95
C TYR A 68 -12.50 8.89 -1.58
N LYS A 69 -11.79 8.02 -0.85
CA LYS A 69 -10.73 7.17 -1.40
C LYS A 69 -10.72 5.80 -0.73
N ILE A 70 -10.27 4.80 -1.47
CA ILE A 70 -9.97 3.47 -0.95
C ILE A 70 -8.45 3.36 -0.77
N VAL A 71 -8.02 2.90 0.39
CA VAL A 71 -6.61 2.69 0.72
C VAL A 71 -6.41 1.21 0.97
N THR A 72 -5.56 0.59 0.17
CA THR A 72 -5.34 -0.85 0.21
C THR A 72 -3.92 -1.14 0.65
N GLU A 73 -3.81 -1.85 1.77
CA GLU A 73 -2.53 -2.41 2.19
C GLU A 73 -2.20 -3.63 1.34
N LYS A 74 -0.98 -3.66 0.77
CA LYS A 74 -0.50 -4.74 -0.08
C LYS A 74 0.91 -5.12 0.35
N SER A 75 1.02 -6.20 1.13
CA SER A 75 2.28 -6.79 1.56
C SER A 75 2.22 -8.31 1.61
N THR A 76 3.39 -8.93 1.73
CA THR A 76 3.55 -10.38 1.90
C THR A 76 3.33 -10.83 3.35
N VAL A 77 3.34 -9.91 4.33
CA VAL A 77 3.22 -10.22 5.77
C VAL A 77 2.36 -9.17 6.50
N PRO A 78 1.02 -9.21 6.35
CA PRO A 78 0.14 -8.19 6.91
C PRO A 78 -0.15 -8.45 8.41
N VAL A 79 0.82 -8.18 9.29
CA VAL A 79 0.57 -8.25 10.74
C VAL A 79 0.06 -6.89 11.23
N ARG A 80 -1.27 -6.76 11.38
CA ARG A 80 -1.96 -5.58 11.94
C ARG A 80 -1.72 -4.25 11.20
N ALA A 81 -1.25 -4.30 9.96
CA ALA A 81 -0.99 -3.11 9.15
C ALA A 81 -2.28 -2.32 8.85
N ALA A 82 -3.33 -3.00 8.38
CA ALA A 82 -4.64 -2.39 8.10
C ALA A 82 -5.28 -1.75 9.35
N GLU A 83 -5.16 -2.39 10.52
CA GLU A 83 -5.62 -1.85 11.80
C GLU A 83 -4.87 -0.56 12.16
N SER A 84 -3.55 -0.52 11.97
CA SER A 84 -2.75 0.67 12.23
C SER A 84 -3.11 1.83 11.29
N ILE A 85 -3.33 1.55 10.00
CA ILE A 85 -3.78 2.54 9.02
C ILE A 85 -5.14 3.11 9.45
N ARG A 86 -6.10 2.24 9.77
CA ARG A 86 -7.45 2.65 10.20
C ARG A 86 -7.40 3.53 11.44
N ARG A 87 -6.61 3.15 12.46
CA ARG A 87 -6.40 3.96 13.67
C ARG A 87 -5.89 5.37 13.35
N ILE A 88 -4.99 5.51 12.38
CA ILE A 88 -4.49 6.83 11.95
C ILE A 88 -5.59 7.63 11.24
N PHE A 89 -6.38 6.99 10.38
CA PHE A 89 -7.46 7.66 9.65
C PHE A 89 -8.55 8.15 10.61
N ASP A 90 -8.99 7.29 11.54
CA ASP A 90 -10.00 7.60 12.53
C ASP A 90 -9.56 8.75 13.47
N ALA A 91 -8.27 8.83 13.79
CA ALA A 91 -7.72 9.89 14.63
C ALA A 91 -7.52 11.24 13.89
N ASN A 92 -7.63 11.27 12.56
CA ASN A 92 -7.32 12.45 11.74
C ASN A 92 -8.44 12.75 10.72
N THR A 93 -9.70 12.51 11.10
CA THR A 93 -10.87 12.77 10.25
C THR A 93 -10.98 14.24 9.87
N LYS A 94 -11.48 14.52 8.67
CA LYS A 94 -11.79 15.87 8.17
C LYS A 94 -13.23 15.91 7.64
N PRO A 95 -13.89 17.07 7.63
CA PRO A 95 -15.16 17.21 6.91
C PRO A 95 -15.02 16.72 5.46
N ASN A 96 -15.98 15.92 5.00
CA ASN A 96 -16.03 15.35 3.66
C ASN A 96 -14.86 14.41 3.28
N LEU A 97 -14.03 13.97 4.24
CA LEU A 97 -13.03 12.93 4.01
C LEU A 97 -13.59 11.57 4.43
N ASN A 98 -13.61 10.62 3.50
CA ASN A 98 -14.00 9.24 3.75
C ASN A 98 -12.95 8.30 3.17
N LEU A 99 -12.16 7.68 4.05
CA LEU A 99 -11.10 6.74 3.67
C LEU A 99 -11.50 5.33 4.08
N GLN A 100 -11.68 4.45 3.10
CA GLN A 100 -11.90 3.02 3.34
C GLN A 100 -10.56 2.29 3.37
N VAL A 101 -10.38 1.34 4.28
CA VAL A 101 -9.15 0.54 4.39
C VAL A 101 -9.46 -0.90 4.00
N LEU A 102 -8.74 -1.40 3.01
CA LEU A 102 -8.75 -2.80 2.58
C LEU A 102 -7.39 -3.46 2.84
N SER A 103 -7.38 -4.78 2.98
CA SER A 103 -6.17 -5.59 2.88
C SER A 103 -6.23 -6.44 1.61
N ASN A 104 -5.21 -6.33 0.78
CA ASN A 104 -5.02 -7.14 -0.41
C ASN A 104 -3.59 -7.71 -0.42
N PRO A 105 -3.36 -8.81 0.32
CA PRO A 105 -2.04 -9.44 0.39
C PRO A 105 -1.53 -9.88 -0.98
N GLU A 106 -0.21 -9.95 -1.12
CA GLU A 106 0.41 -10.45 -2.35
C GLU A 106 1.06 -11.81 -2.17
N PHE A 107 0.89 -12.66 -3.18
CA PHE A 107 1.36 -14.06 -3.20
C PHE A 107 2.36 -14.33 -4.32
N LEU A 108 3.06 -13.28 -4.77
CA LEU A 108 4.05 -13.39 -5.85
C LEU A 108 5.38 -13.98 -5.33
N ALA A 109 6.08 -14.70 -6.20
CA ALA A 109 7.46 -15.12 -5.96
C ALA A 109 8.42 -14.41 -6.92
N GLU A 110 9.62 -14.11 -6.42
CA GLU A 110 10.69 -13.55 -7.25
C GLU A 110 11.06 -14.56 -8.36
N GLY A 111 11.24 -14.08 -9.59
CA GLY A 111 11.46 -14.91 -10.78
C GLY A 111 10.18 -15.30 -11.53
N THR A 112 9.03 -15.41 -10.87
CA THR A 112 7.74 -15.78 -11.50
C THR A 112 6.66 -14.70 -11.40
N ALA A 113 6.94 -13.56 -10.76
CA ALA A 113 5.98 -12.50 -10.45
C ALA A 113 4.99 -12.11 -11.57
N VAL A 114 5.44 -12.02 -12.84
CA VAL A 114 4.54 -11.68 -13.96
C VAL A 114 3.53 -12.79 -14.24
N ASN A 115 3.94 -14.05 -14.15
CA ASN A 115 3.03 -15.18 -14.31
C ASN A 115 2.07 -15.27 -13.13
N ASP A 116 2.58 -15.13 -11.91
CA ASP A 116 1.79 -15.20 -10.67
C ASP A 116 0.70 -14.11 -10.63
N LEU A 117 1.00 -12.91 -11.13
CA LEU A 117 0.02 -11.82 -11.25
C LEU A 117 -1.03 -12.05 -12.33
N LYS A 118 -0.68 -12.72 -13.43
CA LYS A 118 -1.61 -13.01 -14.54
C LYS A 118 -2.48 -14.23 -14.28
N ASN A 119 -1.94 -15.22 -13.56
CA ASN A 119 -2.57 -16.50 -13.29
C ASN A 119 -2.48 -16.82 -11.78
N PRO A 120 -3.10 -16.00 -10.90
CA PRO A 120 -3.02 -16.25 -9.47
C PRO A 120 -3.89 -17.46 -9.09
N ASP A 121 -3.42 -18.28 -8.15
CA ASP A 121 -4.26 -19.33 -7.55
C ASP A 121 -5.51 -18.74 -6.89
N ARG A 122 -5.36 -17.55 -6.28
CA ARG A 122 -6.41 -16.78 -5.63
C ARG A 122 -6.01 -15.31 -5.49
N VAL A 123 -7.02 -14.45 -5.45
CA VAL A 123 -6.90 -13.06 -5.00
C VAL A 123 -7.66 -12.93 -3.69
N LEU A 124 -7.00 -12.42 -2.65
CA LEU A 124 -7.60 -12.23 -1.33
C LEU A 124 -7.84 -10.75 -1.07
N ILE A 125 -9.07 -10.36 -0.75
CA ILE A 125 -9.46 -8.99 -0.42
C ILE A 125 -10.30 -9.04 0.85
N GLY A 126 -9.96 -8.21 1.84
CA GLY A 126 -10.70 -8.03 3.08
C GLY A 126 -10.86 -6.56 3.46
#